data_AF-A0A7S2P142-F1
#
_entry.id   AF-A0A7S2P142-F1
#
_cell.length_a   1.000
_cell.length_b   1.000
_cell.length_c   1.000
_cell.angle_alpha   90.00
_cell.angle_beta   90.00
_cell.angle_gamma   90.00
#
_symmetry.space_group_name_H-M   'P 1'
#
loop_
_entity.id
_entity.type
_entity.pdbx_description
1 polymer ?
#
loop_
_entity_poly.entity_id
_entity_poly.type
_entity_poly.pdbx_seq_one_letter_code
_entity_poly.pdbx_strand_id
1 'polypeptide(L)'
;RAQQQRALRSQSGDAHGDPTNASGATGATGAGGSDSEEDSFRDDDSASDVVSPWDDAMPETIHRKCTNIVWLLGFLAAAVSLRTYTRETFGVEPLVNIFHMRNFDGTYCGMRGTWNKPFLFFCQHDGKLDFTRTICRSTCPNASDTWTTCLTRQANASWIRDTHEEQDYPSRPFMAMVCEPDSPALAKQIARWTDHQSPISFVASVVRNWQVIACAATVSF
;
A
#
# COMPACT_ATOMS: atom_id res chain seq x y z
N ARG A 1 12.80 -14.71 51.36
CA ARG A 1 13.28 -13.49 50.65
C ARG A 1 12.12 -13.00 49.79
N ALA A 2 11.07 -12.47 50.43
CA ALA A 2 10.88 -11.04 50.71
C ALA A 2 10.53 -10.30 49.40
N GLN A 3 9.26 -10.07 49.06
CA GLN A 3 8.43 -8.94 49.54
C GLN A 3 9.19 -7.62 49.51
N GLN A 4 9.18 -6.95 48.36
CA GLN A 4 9.49 -5.52 48.13
C GLN A 4 9.37 -5.33 46.60
N GLN A 5 8.55 -4.48 45.99
CA GLN A 5 7.94 -3.23 46.42
C GLN A 5 6.60 -3.03 45.67
N ARG A 6 5.58 -2.63 46.43
CA ARG A 6 4.41 -1.90 45.93
C ARG A 6 4.71 -0.41 46.04
N ALA A 7 4.21 0.32 45.04
CA ALA A 7 3.60 1.65 45.15
C ALA A 7 4.50 2.90 45.18
N LEU A 8 3.84 3.99 44.73
CA LEU A 8 4.23 5.39 44.56
C LEU A 8 4.79 5.68 43.16
N ARG A 9 4.30 6.62 42.36
CA ARG A 9 3.36 7.76 42.48
C ARG A 9 3.05 8.18 41.02
N SER A 10 1.82 8.43 40.60
CA SER A 10 1.05 9.67 40.79
C SER A 10 1.77 10.94 40.34
N GLN A 11 1.39 11.45 39.17
CA GLN A 11 1.35 12.84 38.68
C GLN A 11 0.76 12.73 37.26
N SER A 12 -0.50 13.04 36.92
CA SER A 12 -1.34 14.22 37.18
C SER A 12 -0.60 15.54 36.94
N GLY A 13 -0.66 16.00 35.70
CA GLY A 13 -0.21 17.32 35.28
C GLY A 13 -1.04 17.74 34.08
N ASP A 14 -2.25 18.24 34.37
CA ASP A 14 -3.03 19.07 33.47
C ASP A 14 -2.21 20.32 33.11
N ALA A 15 -2.06 20.59 31.81
CA ALA A 15 -1.67 21.91 31.32
C ALA A 15 -2.52 22.22 30.08
N HIS A 16 -3.65 22.84 30.39
CA HIS A 16 -4.50 23.61 29.52
C HIS A 16 -3.67 24.76 28.90
N GLY A 17 -3.66 24.85 27.57
CA GLY A 17 -2.90 25.87 26.84
C GLY A 17 -3.40 26.03 25.41
N ASP A 18 -4.53 26.72 25.29
CA ASP A 18 -4.99 27.45 24.09
C ASP A 18 -5.42 28.84 24.65
N PRO A 19 -5.43 29.98 23.91
CA PRO A 19 -5.35 30.11 22.45
C PRO A 19 -4.44 31.27 21.97
N THR A 20 -4.43 31.50 20.66
CA THR A 20 -4.38 32.81 19.93
C THR A 20 -3.26 33.02 18.92
N ASN A 21 -3.71 33.57 17.78
CA ASN A 21 -2.99 34.38 16.78
C ASN A 21 -2.00 33.65 15.85
N ALA A 22 -1.97 33.90 14.54
CA ALA A 22 -2.35 35.10 13.82
C ALA A 22 -2.84 34.79 12.41
N SER A 23 -3.91 35.49 12.03
CA SER A 23 -4.33 35.74 10.66
C SER A 23 -3.24 36.50 9.90
N GLY A 24 -2.70 35.90 8.85
CA GLY A 24 -1.82 36.55 7.87
C GLY A 24 -2.45 36.47 6.48
N ALA A 25 -3.18 37.52 6.10
CA ALA A 25 -3.67 37.75 4.76
C ALA A 25 -2.56 38.34 3.86
N THR A 26 -2.87 38.42 2.55
CA THR A 26 -2.10 39.04 1.44
C THR A 26 -0.92 38.21 0.94
N GLY A 27 -0.73 37.96 -0.36
CA GLY A 27 -1.42 38.38 -1.57
C GLY A 27 -0.49 38.04 -2.75
N ALA A 28 -1.04 37.77 -3.93
CA ALA A 28 -0.47 38.09 -5.24
C ALA A 28 -1.28 37.41 -6.34
N THR A 29 -2.20 38.21 -6.88
CA THR A 29 -2.63 38.22 -8.27
C THR A 29 -1.46 38.00 -9.24
N GLY A 30 -1.51 36.91 -9.99
CA GLY A 30 -0.70 36.67 -11.19
C GLY A 30 -1.62 36.39 -12.36
N ALA A 31 -2.07 37.46 -13.01
CA ALA A 31 -2.69 37.43 -14.33
C ALA A 31 -1.58 37.38 -15.41
N GLY A 32 -1.73 36.56 -16.44
CA GLY A 32 -0.86 36.63 -17.62
C GLY A 32 -1.00 35.47 -18.60
N GLY A 33 -1.60 35.77 -19.77
CA GLY A 33 -1.56 35.00 -21.03
C GLY A 33 -2.44 33.74 -21.04
N SER A 34 -3.59 33.64 -21.73
CA SER A 34 -4.01 34.22 -23.01
C SER A 34 -2.96 34.07 -24.10
N ASP A 35 -2.79 32.84 -24.57
CA ASP A 35 -2.58 32.55 -25.99
C ASP A 35 -3.43 31.32 -26.34
N SER A 36 -4.59 31.64 -26.91
CA SER A 36 -5.52 30.71 -27.52
C SER A 36 -4.98 30.36 -28.90
N GLU A 37 -4.18 29.30 -29.00
CA GLU A 37 -3.97 28.61 -30.28
C GLU A 37 -5.17 27.69 -30.50
N GLU A 38 -6.17 28.24 -31.21
CA GLU A 38 -7.24 27.51 -31.88
C GLU A 38 -6.62 26.64 -32.99
N ASP A 39 -6.06 25.49 -32.63
CA ASP A 39 -5.76 24.46 -33.63
C ASP A 39 -7.04 23.70 -33.91
N SER A 40 -7.72 24.14 -34.97
CA SER A 40 -8.92 23.55 -35.54
C SER A 40 -8.61 22.15 -36.05
N PHE A 41 -8.61 21.18 -35.15
CA PHE A 41 -8.58 19.76 -35.51
C PHE A 41 -9.91 19.44 -36.19
N ARG A 42 -9.83 19.13 -37.49
CA ARG A 42 -10.97 18.70 -38.31
C ARG A 42 -11.52 17.38 -37.75
N ASP A 43 -12.66 17.48 -37.06
CA ASP A 43 -13.56 16.36 -36.82
C ASP A 43 -14.23 15.95 -38.16
N ASP A 44 -13.48 15.23 -38.99
CA ASP A 44 -14.03 14.40 -40.07
C ASP A 44 -14.12 12.95 -39.56
N ASP A 45 -14.60 12.78 -38.32
CA ASP A 45 -15.13 11.49 -37.86
C ASP A 45 -16.48 11.30 -38.53
N SER A 46 -16.41 10.82 -39.78
CA SER A 46 -17.41 9.90 -40.30
C SER A 46 -17.50 8.75 -39.29
N ALA A 47 -18.37 8.94 -38.28
CA ALA A 47 -18.92 7.93 -37.41
C ALA A 47 -19.59 6.91 -38.31
N SER A 48 -18.75 6.07 -38.91
CA SER A 48 -19.13 4.77 -39.37
C SER A 48 -19.63 4.14 -38.08
N ASP A 49 -20.95 4.04 -37.94
CA ASP A 49 -21.60 3.15 -37.01
C ASP A 49 -21.05 1.75 -37.32
N VAL A 50 -19.85 1.47 -36.82
CA VAL A 50 -19.34 0.13 -36.62
C VAL A 50 -20.19 -0.36 -35.47
N VAL A 51 -21.44 -0.69 -35.80
CA VAL A 51 -22.30 -1.55 -34.99
C VAL A 51 -21.40 -2.71 -34.64
N SER A 52 -20.95 -2.72 -33.40
CA SER A 52 -20.03 -3.75 -32.95
C SER A 52 -20.80 -5.04 -33.23
N PRO A 53 -20.26 -6.04 -33.93
CA PRO A 53 -20.97 -7.29 -34.23
C PRO A 53 -21.49 -8.04 -32.99
N TRP A 54 -21.17 -7.50 -31.81
CA TRP A 54 -21.50 -7.95 -30.48
C TRP A 54 -22.70 -7.22 -29.86
N ASP A 55 -23.18 -6.10 -30.44
CA ASP A 55 -24.29 -5.30 -29.88
C ASP A 55 -25.67 -5.94 -30.11
N ASP A 56 -25.80 -6.83 -31.10
CA ASP A 56 -27.04 -7.60 -31.36
C ASP A 56 -27.01 -9.03 -30.79
N ALA A 57 -25.92 -9.42 -30.11
CA ALA A 57 -25.83 -10.75 -29.51
C ALA A 57 -26.63 -10.75 -28.19
N MET A 58 -27.94 -11.03 -28.28
CA MET A 58 -28.77 -11.34 -27.11
C MET A 58 -28.04 -12.37 -26.24
N PRO A 59 -27.77 -12.10 -24.96
CA PRO A 59 -26.96 -12.97 -24.11
C PRO A 59 -27.54 -14.39 -23.95
N GLU A 60 -28.83 -14.55 -24.28
CA GLU A 60 -29.57 -15.81 -24.27
C GLU A 60 -29.32 -16.70 -25.50
N THR A 61 -28.86 -16.17 -26.63
CA THR A 61 -28.66 -16.95 -27.87
C THR A 61 -27.23 -17.46 -28.04
N ILE A 62 -26.29 -16.98 -27.23
CA ILE A 62 -24.91 -17.47 -27.24
C ILE A 62 -24.89 -18.86 -26.62
N HIS A 63 -24.74 -19.88 -27.47
CA HIS A 63 -24.60 -21.27 -27.04
C HIS A 63 -23.27 -21.45 -26.31
N ARG A 64 -23.29 -21.31 -24.98
CA ARG A 64 -22.12 -21.52 -24.13
C ARG A 64 -21.82 -23.02 -24.12
N LYS A 65 -20.68 -23.40 -24.68
CA LYS A 65 -20.15 -24.76 -24.46
C LYS A 65 -19.73 -24.81 -23.00
N CYS A 66 -20.28 -25.76 -22.24
CA CYS A 66 -19.86 -26.00 -20.86
C CYS A 66 -18.33 -26.05 -20.78
N THR A 67 -17.74 -25.53 -19.71
CA THR A 67 -16.29 -25.54 -19.44
C THR A 67 -15.73 -26.90 -19.81
N ASN A 68 -14.86 -26.94 -20.81
CA ASN A 68 -14.17 -28.17 -21.18
C ASN A 68 -13.44 -28.69 -19.94
N ILE A 69 -13.64 -29.96 -19.58
CA ILE A 69 -12.97 -30.63 -18.44
C ILE A 69 -11.45 -30.38 -18.48
N VAL A 70 -10.86 -30.28 -19.67
CA VAL A 70 -9.44 -29.95 -19.87
C VAL A 70 -9.07 -28.59 -19.24
N TRP A 71 -9.90 -27.57 -19.39
CA TRP A 71 -9.66 -26.24 -18.78
C TRP A 71 -9.79 -26.28 -17.26
N LEU A 72 -10.76 -27.04 -16.73
CA LEU A 72 -10.91 -27.24 -15.29
C LEU A 72 -9.67 -27.92 -14.68
N LEU A 73 -9.16 -28.96 -15.34
CA LEU A 73 -7.93 -29.64 -14.91
C LEU A 73 -6.72 -28.70 -14.98
N GLY A 74 -6.60 -27.89 -16.03
CA GLY A 74 -5.56 -26.87 -16.14
C GLY A 74 -5.62 -25.83 -15.00
N PHE A 75 -6.82 -25.39 -14.64
CA PHE A 75 -7.03 -24.48 -13.52
C PHE A 75 -6.64 -25.11 -12.18
N LEU A 76 -7.04 -26.35 -11.93
CA LEU A 76 -6.67 -27.07 -10.72
C LEU A 76 -5.16 -27.28 -10.62
N ALA A 77 -4.50 -27.64 -11.73
CA ALA A 77 -3.05 -27.76 -11.78
C ALA A 77 -2.37 -26.42 -11.45
N ALA A 78 -2.81 -25.31 -12.06
CA ALA A 78 -2.30 -23.98 -11.78
C ALA A 78 -2.51 -23.57 -10.31
N ALA A 79 -3.67 -23.86 -9.73
CA ALA A 79 -3.96 -23.58 -8.32
C ALA A 79 -3.07 -24.39 -7.37
N VAL A 80 -2.82 -25.68 -7.67
CA VAL A 80 -1.90 -26.52 -6.89
C VAL A 80 -0.47 -25.99 -7.00
N SER A 81 -0.01 -25.67 -8.22
CA SER A 81 1.33 -25.08 -8.45
C SER A 81 1.51 -23.76 -7.71
N LEU A 82 0.50 -22.89 -7.73
CA LEU A 82 0.52 -21.63 -6.99
C LEU A 82 0.58 -21.87 -5.48
N ARG A 83 -0.16 -22.86 -4.97
CA ARG A 83 -0.14 -23.24 -3.55
C ARG A 83 1.22 -23.79 -3.13
N THR A 84 1.85 -24.64 -3.94
CA THR A 84 3.18 -25.18 -3.62
C THR A 84 4.23 -24.08 -3.67
N TYR A 85 4.20 -23.25 -4.72
CA TYR A 85 5.11 -22.12 -4.88
C TYR A 85 5.01 -21.12 -3.72
N THR A 86 3.78 -20.76 -3.32
CA THR A 86 3.57 -19.85 -2.19
C THR A 86 4.04 -20.44 -0.87
N ARG A 87 3.82 -21.75 -0.64
CA ARG A 87 4.28 -22.44 0.57
C ARG A 87 5.81 -22.51 0.67
N GLU A 88 6.50 -22.71 -0.45
CA GLU A 88 7.97 -22.74 -0.48
C GLU A 88 8.57 -21.34 -0.31
N THR A 89 7.98 -20.34 -0.96
CA THR A 89 8.51 -18.97 -0.97
C THR A 89 8.21 -18.22 0.33
N PHE A 90 6.99 -18.37 0.87
CA PHE A 90 6.52 -17.61 2.04
C PHE A 90 6.46 -18.46 3.32
N GLY A 91 6.80 -19.74 3.24
CA GLY A 91 6.67 -20.68 4.36
C GLY A 91 5.23 -21.14 4.59
N VAL A 92 5.00 -21.86 5.69
CA VAL A 92 3.68 -22.41 6.08
C VAL A 92 2.75 -21.35 6.69
N GLU A 93 3.10 -20.08 6.54
CA GLU A 93 2.34 -18.99 7.13
C GLU A 93 0.98 -18.81 6.41
N PRO A 94 -0.08 -18.44 7.15
CA PRO A 94 -1.40 -18.27 6.55
C PRO A 94 -1.38 -17.16 5.50
N LEU A 95 -2.13 -17.33 4.41
CA LEU A 95 -2.25 -16.36 3.30
C LEU A 95 -2.64 -14.95 3.78
N VAL A 96 -3.25 -14.83 4.97
CA VAL A 96 -3.50 -13.55 5.66
C VAL A 96 -2.23 -12.72 5.78
N ASN A 97 -1.07 -13.35 6.01
CA ASN A 97 0.20 -12.65 6.19
C ASN A 97 0.66 -11.89 4.94
N ILE A 98 0.12 -12.21 3.76
CA ILE A 98 0.43 -11.51 2.50
C ILE A 98 -0.14 -10.09 2.50
N PHE A 99 -1.18 -9.83 3.30
CA PHE A 99 -1.77 -8.49 3.49
C PHE A 99 -1.08 -7.67 4.59
N HIS A 100 0.02 -8.18 5.12
CA HIS A 100 0.75 -7.52 6.18
C HIS A 100 2.21 -7.37 5.77
N MET A 101 2.70 -6.15 5.82
CA MET A 101 4.09 -5.87 5.51
C MET A 101 4.98 -6.18 6.72
N ARG A 102 6.18 -6.66 6.44
CA ARG A 102 7.16 -6.98 7.47
C ARG A 102 8.01 -5.75 7.80
N ASN A 103 8.10 -5.46 9.09
CA ASN A 103 8.95 -4.44 9.68
C ASN A 103 10.43 -4.90 9.70
N PHE A 104 11.36 -3.99 9.98
CA PHE A 104 12.79 -4.25 10.07
C PHE A 104 13.16 -5.35 11.09
N ASP A 105 12.42 -5.45 12.20
CA ASP A 105 12.61 -6.49 13.23
C ASP A 105 12.02 -7.85 12.84
N GLY A 106 11.41 -7.96 11.65
CA GLY A 106 10.75 -9.16 11.17
C GLY A 106 9.31 -9.34 11.64
N THR A 107 8.78 -8.44 12.47
CA THR A 107 7.37 -8.45 12.87
C THR A 107 6.47 -7.93 11.76
N TYR A 108 5.22 -8.38 11.72
CA TYR A 108 4.27 -7.98 10.69
C TYR A 108 3.37 -6.85 11.19
N CYS A 109 3.28 -5.75 10.45
CA CYS A 109 2.42 -4.62 10.78
C CYS A 109 0.94 -5.02 10.69
N GLY A 110 0.16 -4.70 11.72
CA GLY A 110 -1.25 -5.07 11.82
C GLY A 110 -1.49 -6.51 12.29
N MET A 111 -0.44 -7.25 12.70
CA MET A 111 -0.58 -8.59 13.26
C MET A 111 0.09 -8.73 14.64
N ARG A 112 -0.35 -9.75 15.39
CA ARG A 112 0.24 -10.26 16.65
C ARG A 112 1.04 -9.23 17.45
N GLY A 113 0.34 -8.48 18.31
CA GLY A 113 0.95 -7.46 19.17
C GLY A 113 1.13 -6.09 18.51
N THR A 114 1.00 -5.98 17.17
CA THR A 114 1.03 -4.72 16.42
C THR A 114 -0.28 -4.45 15.66
N TRP A 115 -1.41 -5.01 16.12
CA TRP A 115 -2.73 -4.84 15.49
C TRP A 115 -3.19 -3.38 15.40
N ASN A 116 -2.72 -2.54 16.32
CA ASN A 116 -2.97 -1.10 16.32
C ASN A 116 -2.00 -0.31 15.41
N LYS A 117 -1.09 -0.99 14.69
CA LYS A 117 -0.08 -0.39 13.82
C LYS A 117 -0.09 -1.05 12.43
N PRO A 118 -1.15 -0.84 11.62
CA PRO A 118 -1.32 -1.55 10.36
C PRO A 118 -0.46 -1.01 9.22
N PHE A 119 0.09 0.21 9.33
CA PHE A 119 0.81 0.85 8.24
C PHE A 119 2.31 0.63 8.36
N LEU A 120 2.95 0.30 7.24
CA LEU A 120 4.40 0.31 7.08
C LEU A 120 4.87 1.71 6.69
N PHE A 121 5.82 2.24 7.45
CA PHE A 121 6.47 3.51 7.16
C PHE A 121 7.97 3.26 6.93
N PHE A 122 8.55 3.96 5.95
CA PHE A 122 9.97 3.86 5.62
C PHE A 122 10.71 5.04 6.24
N CYS A 123 11.81 4.81 6.94
CA CYS A 123 12.67 5.88 7.43
C CYS A 123 13.28 6.68 6.27
N GLN A 124 13.57 7.96 6.48
CA GLN A 124 14.11 8.85 5.45
C GLN A 124 15.50 9.35 5.84
N HIS A 125 16.50 8.91 5.07
CA HIS A 125 17.89 9.30 5.28
C HIS A 125 18.42 10.05 4.04
N ASP A 126 19.00 11.23 4.22
CA ASP A 126 19.58 12.06 3.15
C ASP A 126 18.64 12.28 1.95
N GLY A 127 17.35 12.52 2.21
CA GLY A 127 16.37 12.75 1.15
C GLY A 127 15.94 11.50 0.38
N LYS A 128 16.28 10.30 0.86
CA LYS A 128 15.89 9.02 0.26
C LYS A 128 15.19 8.13 1.27
N LEU A 129 14.28 7.29 0.78
CA LEU A 129 13.63 6.30 1.62
C LEU A 129 14.56 5.12 1.83
N ASP A 130 14.71 4.71 3.09
CA ASP A 130 15.45 3.52 3.45
C ASP A 130 14.50 2.33 3.54
N PHE A 131 14.46 1.55 2.45
CA PHE A 131 13.65 0.32 2.37
C PHE A 131 14.12 -0.80 3.29
N THR A 132 15.32 -0.68 3.86
CA THR A 132 15.81 -1.64 4.86
C THR A 132 15.34 -1.29 6.26
N ARG A 133 15.10 0.00 6.55
CA ARG A 133 14.66 0.51 7.85
C ARG A 133 13.18 0.88 7.80
N THR A 134 12.34 -0.14 7.80
CA THR A 134 10.89 0.02 7.95
C THR A 134 10.51 0.07 9.43
N ILE A 135 9.31 0.61 9.71
CA ILE A 135 8.66 0.64 11.02
C ILE A 135 7.13 0.48 10.87
N CYS A 136 6.46 -0.13 11.85
CA CYS A 136 5.00 -0.16 11.90
C CYS A 136 4.43 1.08 12.60
N ARG A 137 3.42 1.69 11.99
CA ARG A 137 2.73 2.91 12.46
C ARG A 137 1.23 2.68 12.58
N SER A 138 0.62 3.32 13.57
CA SER A 138 -0.84 3.35 13.75
C SER A 138 -1.53 4.23 12.71
N THR A 139 -0.88 5.31 12.32
CA THR A 139 -1.35 6.30 11.34
C THR A 139 -0.17 6.84 10.54
N CYS A 140 -0.43 7.15 9.26
CA CYS A 140 0.53 7.82 8.40
C CYS A 140 0.65 9.29 8.81
N PRO A 141 1.88 9.82 9.03
CA PRO A 141 2.09 11.23 9.30
C PRO A 141 1.50 12.10 8.20
N ASN A 142 0.66 13.07 8.54
CA ASN A 142 0.05 14.01 7.58
C ASN A 142 0.75 15.37 7.55
N ALA A 143 1.77 15.56 8.38
CA ALA A 143 2.52 16.79 8.54
C ALA A 143 3.99 16.47 8.79
N SER A 144 4.86 17.45 8.57
CA SER A 144 6.31 17.34 8.74
C SER A 144 6.78 17.72 10.14
N ASP A 145 5.87 18.00 11.07
CA ASP A 145 6.19 18.38 12.45
C ASP A 145 6.26 17.17 13.40
N THR A 146 5.97 15.98 12.90
CA THR A 146 6.14 14.74 13.65
C THR A 146 7.53 14.15 13.46
N TRP A 147 7.98 13.44 14.48
CA TRP A 147 9.28 12.78 14.50
C TRP A 147 9.06 11.32 14.80
N THR A 148 9.83 10.46 14.14
CA THR A 148 9.83 9.05 14.46
C THR A 148 11.24 8.54 14.71
N THR A 149 11.34 7.68 15.72
CA THR A 149 12.57 6.97 16.03
C THR A 149 12.82 5.87 15.00
N CYS A 150 13.88 6.04 14.22
CA CYS A 150 14.36 5.09 13.24
C CYS A 150 15.50 4.22 13.81
N LEU A 151 15.43 2.91 13.53
CA LEU A 151 16.39 1.93 14.04
C LEU A 151 17.55 1.80 13.06
N THR A 152 18.79 1.96 13.52
CA THR A 152 19.98 1.78 12.69
C THR A 152 20.63 0.45 13.01
N ARG A 153 20.80 -0.40 11.98
CA ARG A 153 21.57 -1.63 12.14
C ARG A 153 23.05 -1.29 12.14
N GLN A 154 23.72 -1.50 13.27
CA GLN A 154 25.18 -1.45 13.28
C GLN A 154 25.71 -2.65 12.48
N ALA A 155 26.58 -2.39 11.49
CA ALA A 155 27.02 -3.39 10.51
C ALA A 155 27.58 -4.70 11.11
N ASN A 156 28.04 -4.65 12.37
CA ASN A 156 28.72 -5.76 13.05
C ASN A 156 27.97 -6.30 14.30
N ALA A 157 26.74 -5.85 14.57
CA ALA A 157 25.98 -6.31 15.74
C ALA A 157 24.79 -7.20 15.36
N SER A 158 24.58 -8.28 16.13
CA SER A 158 23.40 -9.14 16.01
C SER A 158 22.13 -8.52 16.61
N TRP A 159 22.25 -7.35 17.25
CA TRP A 159 21.18 -6.65 17.94
C TRP A 159 21.21 -5.16 17.63
N ILE A 160 20.04 -4.52 17.72
CA ILE A 160 19.84 -3.11 17.40
C ILE A 160 20.43 -2.27 18.53
N ARG A 161 21.48 -1.50 18.24
CA ARG A 161 22.16 -0.65 19.22
C ARG A 161 21.71 0.79 19.19
N ASP A 162 21.49 1.33 18.00
CA ASP A 162 21.35 2.77 17.84
C ASP A 162 19.98 3.12 17.26
N THR A 163 19.34 4.04 17.96
CA THR A 163 18.13 4.73 17.52
C THR A 163 18.48 6.18 17.25
N HIS A 164 17.88 6.75 16.21
CA HIS A 164 17.99 8.16 15.89
C HIS A 164 16.58 8.66 15.56
N GLU A 165 16.26 9.86 16.00
CA GLU A 165 15.01 10.50 15.61
C GLU A 165 15.22 11.17 14.27
N GLU A 166 14.39 10.80 13.29
CA GLU A 166 14.31 11.46 12.00
C GLU A 166 12.95 12.17 11.91
N GLN A 167 12.95 13.31 11.21
CA GLN A 167 11.72 14.05 10.95
C GLN A 167 10.86 13.24 9.96
N ASP A 168 9.57 13.08 10.28
CA ASP A 168 8.65 12.37 9.40
C ASP A 168 8.37 13.19 8.13
N TYR A 169 8.11 12.49 7.02
CA TYR A 169 7.55 13.12 5.83
C TYR A 169 6.01 13.04 5.84
N PRO A 170 5.32 14.10 5.38
CA PRO A 170 3.89 14.03 5.09
C PRO A 170 3.60 12.88 4.12
N SER A 171 2.58 12.10 4.45
CA SER A 171 2.24 10.87 3.79
C SER A 171 0.76 10.53 3.95
N ARG A 172 0.28 9.65 3.08
CA ARG A 172 -1.10 9.16 3.07
C ARG A 172 -1.15 7.63 3.01
N PRO A 173 -2.22 7.00 3.52
CA PRO A 173 -2.41 5.56 3.37
C PRO A 173 -2.45 5.13 1.90
N PHE A 174 -1.55 4.22 1.52
CA PHE A 174 -1.49 3.59 0.20
C PHE A 174 -1.69 2.08 0.32
N MET A 175 -2.60 1.56 -0.50
CA MET A 175 -3.06 0.16 -0.47
C MET A 175 -3.50 -0.34 0.93
N ALA A 176 -3.88 0.57 1.84
CA ALA A 176 -4.20 0.31 3.25
C ALA A 176 -3.08 -0.38 4.06
N MET A 177 -1.84 -0.41 3.56
CA MET A 177 -0.72 -1.15 4.17
C MET A 177 0.56 -0.32 4.30
N VAL A 178 0.73 0.72 3.49
CA VAL A 178 1.99 1.48 3.39
C VAL A 178 1.67 2.97 3.49
N CYS A 179 2.55 3.76 4.08
CA CYS A 179 2.48 5.21 4.02
C CYS A 179 3.21 5.72 2.78
N GLU A 180 2.46 6.26 1.82
CA GLU A 180 3.01 6.88 0.61
C GLU A 180 3.31 8.36 0.87
N PRO A 181 4.55 8.83 0.67
CA PRO A 181 4.92 10.24 0.81
C PRO A 181 4.13 11.13 -0.15
N ASP A 182 3.77 12.33 0.29
CA ASP A 182 3.16 13.34 -0.59
C ASP A 182 4.17 13.91 -1.60
N SER A 183 5.46 13.83 -1.28
CA SER A 183 6.53 14.24 -2.19
C SER A 183 6.63 13.29 -3.39
N PRO A 184 6.47 13.78 -4.64
CA PRO A 184 6.50 12.92 -5.83
C PRO A 184 7.84 12.22 -6.03
N ALA A 185 8.94 12.83 -5.57
CA ALA A 185 10.28 12.25 -5.65
C ALA A 185 10.43 11.02 -4.74
N LEU A 186 9.83 11.04 -3.55
CA LEU A 186 9.85 9.92 -2.60
C LEU A 186 8.79 8.87 -2.99
N ALA A 187 7.59 9.28 -3.41
CA ALA A 187 6.55 8.38 -3.90
C ALA A 187 7.04 7.51 -5.07
N LYS A 188 7.82 8.09 -6.00
CA LYS A 188 8.45 7.35 -7.09
C LYS A 188 9.41 6.25 -6.60
N GLN A 189 10.05 6.42 -5.44
CA GLN A 189 10.90 5.39 -4.85
C GLN A 189 10.05 4.22 -4.34
N ILE A 190 8.92 4.50 -3.67
CA ILE A 190 7.99 3.45 -3.23
C ILE A 190 7.40 2.71 -4.43
N ALA A 191 7.02 3.42 -5.50
CA ALA A 191 6.53 2.79 -6.73
C ALA A 191 7.58 1.79 -7.29
N ARG A 192 8.83 2.24 -7.45
CA ARG A 192 9.93 1.37 -7.92
C ARG A 192 10.19 0.18 -6.99
N TRP A 193 10.14 0.39 -5.68
CA TRP A 193 10.28 -0.69 -4.70
C TRP A 193 9.14 -1.70 -4.84
N THR A 194 7.90 -1.22 -4.96
CA THR A 194 6.71 -2.05 -5.14
C THR A 194 6.77 -2.87 -6.43
N ASP A 195 7.25 -2.27 -7.52
CA ASP A 195 7.45 -2.95 -8.81
C ASP A 195 8.47 -4.09 -8.71
N HIS A 196 9.52 -3.92 -7.89
CA HIS A 196 10.50 -4.97 -7.64
C HIS A 196 9.96 -6.09 -6.74
N GLN A 197 8.97 -5.81 -5.89
CA GLN A 197 8.26 -6.82 -5.09
C GLN A 197 7.17 -7.54 -5.92
N SER A 198 7.50 -7.94 -7.15
CA SER A 198 6.57 -8.49 -8.16
C SER A 198 5.65 -9.64 -7.68
N PRO A 199 6.05 -10.50 -6.71
CA PRO A 199 5.15 -11.52 -6.20
C PRO A 199 3.98 -10.95 -5.38
N ILE A 200 4.22 -9.86 -4.63
CA ILE A 200 3.22 -9.28 -3.73
C ILE A 200 2.12 -8.60 -4.55
N SER A 201 2.50 -7.82 -5.57
CA SER A 201 1.53 -7.17 -6.46
C SER A 201 0.73 -8.20 -7.26
N PHE A 202 1.37 -9.27 -7.74
CA PHE A 202 0.69 -10.37 -8.41
C PHE A 202 -0.32 -11.07 -7.48
N VAL A 203 0.09 -11.48 -6.28
CA VAL A 203 -0.80 -12.17 -5.34
C VAL A 203 -1.93 -11.24 -4.87
N ALA A 204 -1.64 -9.98 -4.58
CA ALA A 204 -2.65 -9.00 -4.20
C ALA A 204 -3.68 -8.81 -5.33
N SER A 205 -3.24 -8.78 -6.59
CA SER A 205 -4.14 -8.72 -7.75
C SER A 205 -4.98 -9.99 -7.90
N VAL A 206 -4.37 -11.17 -7.78
CA VAL A 206 -5.09 -12.46 -7.83
C VAL A 206 -6.14 -12.55 -6.73
N VAL A 207 -5.81 -12.14 -5.51
CA VAL A 207 -6.79 -12.15 -4.43
C VAL A 207 -7.86 -11.10 -4.65
N ARG A 208 -7.55 -9.86 -5.04
CA ARG A 208 -8.62 -8.87 -5.30
C ARG A 208 -9.58 -9.31 -6.40
N ASN A 209 -9.07 -10.06 -7.39
CA ASN A 209 -9.85 -10.53 -8.54
C ASN A 209 -10.31 -11.99 -8.41
N TRP A 210 -10.20 -12.63 -7.23
CA TRP A 210 -10.53 -14.05 -7.07
C TRP A 210 -11.99 -14.36 -7.43
N GLN A 211 -12.89 -13.40 -7.18
CA GLN A 211 -14.31 -13.53 -7.49
C GLN A 211 -14.55 -13.61 -9.00
N VAL A 212 -13.86 -12.80 -9.80
CA VAL A 212 -13.98 -12.83 -11.27
C VAL A 212 -13.45 -14.16 -11.80
N ILE A 213 -12.34 -14.64 -11.24
CA ILE A 213 -11.76 -15.95 -11.57
C ILE A 213 -12.73 -17.08 -11.21
N ALA A 214 -13.35 -17.01 -10.02
CA ALA A 214 -14.32 -18.00 -9.58
C ALA A 214 -15.60 -17.98 -10.43
N CYS A 215 -16.15 -16.80 -10.72
CA CYS A 215 -17.31 -16.64 -11.59
C CYS A 215 -17.04 -17.11 -13.02
N ALA A 216 -15.87 -16.81 -13.58
CA ALA A 216 -15.47 -17.33 -14.89
C ALA A 216 -15.42 -18.87 -14.90
N ALA A 217 -15.00 -19.48 -13.79
CA ALA A 217 -14.99 -20.92 -13.63
C ALA A 217 -16.40 -21.53 -13.42
N THR A 218 -17.32 -20.84 -12.75
CA THR A 218 -18.66 -21.38 -12.41
C THR A 218 -19.76 -21.05 -13.42
N VAL A 219 -19.77 -19.85 -14.01
CA VAL A 219 -20.77 -19.40 -15.01
C VAL A 219 -20.58 -20.06 -16.37
N SER A 220 -19.48 -20.79 -16.53
CA SER A 220 -19.21 -21.63 -17.69
C SER A 220 -19.82 -23.05 -17.54
N PHE A 221 -20.63 -23.31 -16.51
CA PHE A 221 -21.38 -24.57 -16.34
C PHE A 221 -22.86 -24.43 -16.65
#